data_AF-A0A5A7RPV7-F1
#
_entry.id   AF-A0A5A7RPV7-F1
#
_cell.length_a   1.000
_cell.length_b   1.000
_cell.length_c   1.000
_cell.angle_alpha   90.00
_cell.angle_beta   90.00
_cell.angle_gamma   90.00
#
_symmetry.space_group_name_H-M   'P 1'
#
loop_
_entity.id
_entity.type
_entity.pdbx_description
1 polymer ?
#
loop_
_entity_poly.entity_id
_entity_poly.type
_entity_poly.pdbx_seq_one_letter_code
_entity_poly.pdbx_strand_id
1 'polypeptide(L)'
;MDTLTRVEILCWQEDSPISLTISIRDSLNGSDIASATVYSSKIPTPATWINFDIPNISVQPYKKYYMIYQLHGGDINNAIYWGIGQNDPYKNGKL
;
A
#
# COMPACT_ATOMS: atom_id res chain seq x y z
N MET A 1 7.06 13.23 17.46
CA MET A 1 7.31 12.28 16.36
C MET A 1 5.99 11.65 16.06
N ASP A 2 5.58 11.67 14.80
CA ASP A 2 4.32 11.06 14.40
C ASP A 2 4.58 9.59 14.06
N THR A 3 3.68 8.71 14.48
CA THR A 3 3.80 7.27 14.25
C THR A 3 2.91 6.87 13.10
N LEU A 4 3.51 6.27 12.08
CA LEU A 4 2.77 5.61 11.00
C LEU A 4 2.53 4.16 11.41
N THR A 5 1.26 3.76 11.45
CA THR A 5 0.83 2.42 11.86
C THR A 5 0.14 1.65 10.74
N ARG A 6 -0.35 2.36 9.71
CA ARG A 6 -1.17 1.78 8.64
C ARG A 6 -1.02 2.55 7.33
N VAL A 7 -1.17 1.82 6.23
CA VAL A 7 -1.36 2.37 4.89
C VAL A 7 -2.69 1.86 4.33
N GLU A 8 -3.45 2.73 3.69
CA GLU A 8 -4.70 2.37 2.99
C GLU A 8 -4.52 2.61 1.49
N ILE A 9 -4.79 1.57 0.69
CA ILE A 9 -4.71 1.66 -0.77
C ILE A 9 -6.02 1.16 -1.36
N LEU A 10 -6.60 1.97 -2.25
CA LEU A 10 -7.73 1.55 -3.07
C LEU A 10 -7.22 0.53 -4.10
N CYS A 11 -7.63 -0.73 -3.97
CA CYS A 11 -7.18 -1.82 -4.83
C CYS A 11 -8.35 -2.64 -5.38
N TRP A 12 -8.12 -3.28 -6.52
CA TRP A 12 -8.91 -4.39 -7.06
C TRP A 12 -7.98 -5.39 -7.75
N GLN A 13 -8.48 -6.58 -8.03
CA GLN A 13 -7.70 -7.60 -8.73
C GLN A 13 -8.36 -8.04 -10.04
N GLU A 14 -7.52 -8.52 -10.94
CA GLU A 14 -7.88 -9.24 -12.15
C GLU A 14 -7.22 -10.62 -12.10
N ASP A 15 -7.99 -11.65 -12.44
CA ASP A 15 -7.64 -13.06 -12.27
C ASP A 15 -7.26 -13.46 -10.83
N SER A 16 -6.07 -14.06 -10.64
CA SER A 16 -5.68 -14.73 -9.41
C SER A 16 -4.18 -14.55 -9.12
N PRO A 17 -3.73 -13.31 -8.83
CA PRO A 17 -2.36 -13.06 -8.39
C PRO A 17 -2.17 -13.67 -7.00
N ILE A 18 -0.94 -13.74 -6.48
CA ILE A 18 -0.70 -14.35 -5.16
C ILE A 18 -0.93 -13.32 -4.04
N SER A 19 -0.20 -12.22 -4.08
CA SER A 19 -0.22 -11.23 -3.00
C SER A 19 0.38 -9.90 -3.43
N LEU A 20 0.06 -8.86 -2.69
CA LEU A 20 0.66 -7.54 -2.79
C LEU A 20 1.39 -7.21 -1.50
N THR A 21 2.66 -6.78 -1.62
CA THR A 21 3.44 -6.22 -0.53
C THR A 21 3.57 -4.71 -0.71
N ILE A 22 3.29 -3.99 0.37
CA ILE A 22 3.55 -2.55 0.47
C ILE A 22 4.67 -2.34 1.45
N SER A 23 5.73 -1.65 1.00
CA SER A 23 6.89 -1.33 1.82
C SER A 23 7.08 0.18 1.93
N ILE A 24 7.53 0.63 3.10
CA ILE A 24 7.93 2.02 3.35
C ILE A 24 9.46 2.09 3.39
N ARG A 25 10.03 3.03 2.63
CA ARG A 25 11.48 3.29 2.58
C ARG A 25 11.78 4.77 2.77
N ASP A 26 12.97 5.08 3.29
CA ASP A 26 13.49 6.46 3.34
C ASP A 26 14.18 6.89 2.03
N SER A 27 14.50 5.92 1.16
CA SER A 27 15.11 6.11 -0.15
C SER A 27 14.52 5.10 -1.13
N LEU A 28 14.37 5.50 -2.39
CA LEU A 28 13.68 4.69 -3.40
C LEU A 28 14.26 3.26 -3.53
N ASN A 29 15.59 3.17 -3.52
CA ASN A 29 16.34 1.92 -3.66
C ASN A 29 16.91 1.40 -2.32
N GLY A 30 16.47 1.97 -1.19
CA GLY A 30 16.90 1.55 0.13
C GLY A 30 16.26 0.24 0.59
N SER A 31 16.59 -0.16 1.81
CA SER A 31 15.91 -1.25 2.50
C SER A 31 14.54 -0.84 3.03
N ASP A 32 13.65 -1.82 3.17
CA ASP A 32 12.35 -1.63 3.78
C ASP A 32 12.51 -1.29 5.27
N ILE A 33 11.90 -0.19 5.70
CA ILE A 33 11.82 0.20 7.12
C ILE A 33 10.63 -0.50 7.78
N ALA A 34 9.55 -0.65 7.03
CA ALA A 34 8.37 -1.41 7.40
C ALA A 34 7.69 -1.94 6.14
N SER A 35 7.00 -3.06 6.25
CA SER A 35 6.21 -3.61 5.15
C SER A 35 5.05 -4.45 5.67
N ALA A 36 4.06 -4.64 4.80
CA ALA A 36 2.94 -5.54 5.04
C ALA A 36 2.52 -6.20 3.74
N THR A 37 2.10 -7.46 3.84
CA THR A 37 1.65 -8.26 2.69
C THR A 37 0.19 -8.65 2.88
N VAL A 38 -0.60 -8.47 1.83
CA VAL A 38 -1.99 -8.93 1.74
C VAL A 38 -2.11 -9.92 0.59
N TYR A 39 -2.71 -11.08 0.86
CA TYR A 39 -3.02 -12.07 -0.17
C TYR A 39 -4.19 -11.61 -1.04
N SER A 40 -4.15 -11.98 -2.32
CA SER A 40 -5.19 -11.69 -3.31
C SER A 40 -6.60 -12.11 -2.87
N SER A 41 -6.71 -13.20 -2.12
CA SER A 41 -7.98 -13.66 -1.53
C SER A 41 -8.67 -12.64 -0.61
N LYS A 42 -7.95 -11.62 -0.13
CA LYS A 42 -8.48 -10.51 0.67
C LYS A 42 -8.76 -9.24 -0.14
N ILE A 43 -8.47 -9.24 -1.44
CA ILE A 43 -8.64 -8.08 -2.33
C ILE A 43 -9.83 -8.37 -3.24
N PRO A 44 -11.00 -7.78 -3.00
CA PRO A 44 -12.18 -8.04 -3.81
C PRO A 44 -12.13 -7.28 -5.13
N THR A 45 -13.06 -7.66 -6.01
CA THR A 45 -13.46 -6.89 -7.19
C THR A 45 -14.98 -6.70 -7.06
N PRO A 46 -15.50 -5.45 -7.01
CA PRO A 46 -14.90 -4.19 -7.44
C PRO A 46 -13.91 -3.57 -6.44
N ALA A 47 -13.29 -2.45 -6.83
CA ALA A 47 -12.28 -1.74 -6.05
C ALA A 47 -12.76 -1.32 -4.65
N THR A 48 -11.89 -1.53 -3.65
CA THR A 48 -12.11 -1.13 -2.27
C THR A 48 -10.81 -0.71 -1.59
N TRP A 49 -10.92 0.05 -0.51
CA TRP A 49 -9.77 0.38 0.34
C TRP A 49 -9.32 -0.85 1.12
N ILE A 50 -8.05 -1.20 0.99
CA ILE A 50 -7.40 -2.31 1.69
C ILE A 50 -6.41 -1.75 2.70
N ASN A 51 -6.53 -2.23 3.94
CA ASN A 51 -5.61 -1.92 5.03
C ASN A 51 -4.35 -2.78 4.93
N PHE A 52 -3.21 -2.11 4.96
CA PHE A 52 -1.89 -2.71 5.15
C PHE A 52 -1.38 -2.31 6.53
N ASP A 53 -1.56 -3.21 7.50
CA ASP A 53 -1.08 -3.03 8.87
C ASP A 53 0.42 -3.28 8.91
N ILE A 54 1.19 -2.20 9.02
CA ILE A 54 2.65 -2.24 9.05
C ILE A 54 3.14 -2.14 10.51
N PRO A 55 4.36 -2.61 10.84
CA PRO A 55 4.98 -2.28 12.11
C PRO A 55 4.99 -0.77 12.37
N ASN A 56 4.73 -0.37 13.61
CA ASN A 56 4.75 1.04 13.99
C ASN A 56 6.14 1.64 13.71
N ILE A 57 6.19 2.69 12.89
CA ILE A 57 7.43 3.42 12.59
C ILE A 57 7.28 4.90 12.90
N SER A 58 8.35 5.51 13.39
CA SER A 58 8.42 6.96 13.56
C SER A 58 8.74 7.63 12.23
N VAL A 59 7.87 8.54 11.79
CA VAL A 59 8.11 9.38 10.61
C VAL A 59 8.46 10.80 11.03
N GLN A 60 9.33 11.44 10.26
CA GLN A 60 9.67 12.84 10.44
C GLN A 60 8.79 13.71 9.54
N PRO A 61 8.04 14.67 10.09
CA PRO A 61 7.33 15.65 9.27
C PRO A 61 8.26 16.31 8.26
N TYR A 62 7.75 16.58 7.06
CA TYR A 62 8.48 17.19 5.93
C TYR A 62 9.63 16.36 5.33
N LYS A 63 9.94 15.17 5.87
CA LYS A 63 10.85 14.22 5.23
C LYS A 63 10.09 13.42 4.17
N LYS A 64 10.74 13.20 3.01
CA LYS A 64 10.20 12.34 1.95
C LYS A 64 10.42 10.87 2.30
N TYR A 65 9.37 10.08 2.12
CA TYR A 65 9.39 8.62 2.18
C TYR A 65 8.84 8.06 0.88
N TYR A 66 9.14 6.80 0.61
CA TYR A 66 8.70 6.08 -0.58
C TYR A 66 7.82 4.91 -0.17
N MET A 67 6.71 4.75 -0.88
CA MET A 67 5.88 3.56 -0.81
C MET A 67 6.20 2.70 -2.03
N ILE A 68 6.65 1.47 -1.79
CA ILE A 68 6.98 0.51 -2.84
C ILE A 68 5.82 -0.47 -2.96
N TYR A 69 5.30 -0.58 -4.18
CA TYR A 69 4.23 -1.48 -4.56
C TYR A 69 4.84 -2.71 -5.23
N GLN A 70 4.74 -3.89 -4.59
CA GLN A 70 5.33 -5.12 -5.11
C GLN A 70 4.28 -6.23 -5.23
N LEU A 71 3.91 -6.54 -6.47
CA LEU A 71 3.06 -7.67 -6.80
C LEU A 71 3.87 -8.98 -6.80
N HIS A 72 3.29 -10.04 -6.25
CA HIS A 72 3.84 -11.39 -6.30
C HIS A 72 2.90 -12.32 -7.05
N GLY A 73 3.46 -13.12 -7.96
CA GLY A 73 2.71 -14.14 -8.70
C GLY A 73 1.69 -13.59 -9.70
N GLY A 74 2.01 -12.48 -10.36
CA GLY A 74 1.18 -11.86 -11.38
C GLY A 74 1.96 -11.49 -12.65
N ASP A 75 1.23 -11.07 -13.67
CA ASP A 75 1.73 -10.60 -14.96
C ASP A 75 0.86 -9.45 -15.49
N ILE A 76 0.91 -9.16 -16.80
CA ILE A 76 0.16 -8.06 -17.41
C ILE A 76 -1.36 -8.28 -17.44
N ASN A 77 -1.82 -9.52 -17.38
CA ASN A 77 -3.25 -9.88 -17.37
C ASN A 77 -3.69 -10.39 -15.98
N ASN A 78 -2.75 -10.81 -15.13
CA ASN A 78 -3.01 -11.30 -13.78
C ASN A 78 -2.41 -10.33 -12.74
N ALA A 79 -3.17 -9.32 -12.33
CA ALA A 79 -2.63 -8.20 -11.55
C ALA A 79 -3.53 -7.75 -10.41
N ILE A 80 -2.90 -7.13 -9.41
CA ILE A 80 -3.58 -6.25 -8.48
C ILE A 80 -3.32 -4.83 -8.96
N TYR A 81 -4.38 -4.06 -9.15
CA TYR A 81 -4.31 -2.66 -9.53
C TYR A 81 -4.54 -1.77 -8.31
N TRP A 82 -4.11 -0.51 -8.43
CA TRP A 82 -4.33 0.52 -7.44
C TRP A 82 -4.98 1.75 -8.07
N GLY A 83 -5.68 2.52 -7.24
CA GLY A 83 -6.30 3.78 -7.63
C GLY A 83 -6.16 4.85 -6.58
N ILE A 84 -6.70 6.03 -6.89
CA ILE A 84 -6.83 7.15 -5.95
C ILE A 84 -8.30 7.37 -5.64
N GLY A 85 -8.58 7.81 -4.42
CA GLY A 85 -9.90 8.31 -4.08
C GLY A 85 -10.19 9.63 -4.78
N GLN A 86 -11.43 9.83 -5.21
CA GLN A 86 -11.90 11.12 -5.70
C GLN A 86 -12.19 12.07 -4.52
N ASN A 87 -12.10 13.38 -4.76
CA ASN A 87 -12.47 14.45 -3.83
C ASN A 87 -11.64 14.55 -2.53
N ASP A 88 -10.36 14.14 -2.57
CA ASP A 88 -9.45 14.23 -1.41
C ASP A 88 -10.05 13.61 -0.12
N PRO A 89 -10.33 12.29 -0.12
CA PRO A 89 -11.00 11.63 0.99
C PRO A 89 -10.20 11.69 2.30
N TYR A 90 -8.92 12.08 2.24
CA TYR A 90 -8.04 12.22 3.38
C TYR A 90 -7.35 13.59 3.36
N LYS A 91 -8.13 14.67 3.49
CA LYS A 91 -7.59 16.03 3.50
C LYS A 91 -6.56 16.19 4.61
N ASN A 92 -5.32 16.50 4.24
CA ASN A 92 -4.16 16.54 5.14
C ASN A 92 -3.89 15.21 5.89
N GLY A 93 -4.24 14.07 5.28
CA GLY A 93 -4.01 12.74 5.85
C GLY A 93 -4.88 12.40 7.06
N LYS A 94 -6.06 13.04 7.18
CA LYS A 94 -7.02 12.78 8.26
C LYS A 94 -8.30 12.15 7.71
N LEU A 95 -8.75 11.09 8.39
CA LEU A 95 -10.12 10.54 8.31
C LEU A 95 -11.11 11.49 8.99
#